data_AF-A0A959SSH4-F1
#
_entry.id   AF-A0A959SSH4-F1
#
_cell.length_a   1.000
_cell.length_b   1.000
_cell.length_c   1.000
_cell.angle_alpha   90.00
_cell.angle_beta   90.00
_cell.angle_gamma   90.00
#
_symmetry.space_group_name_H-M   'P 1'
#
loop_
_entity.id
_entity.type
_entity.pdbx_description
1 polymer ?
#
loop_
_entity_poly.entity_id
_entity_poly.type
_entity_poly.pdbx_seq_one_letter_code
_entity_poly.pdbx_strand_id
1 'polypeptide(L)' 'MRYTATILALSLTIAACAQDIAGRWITVDDNTGKQRSMVEITVKNGVASGHIREIFDKSKEGKTCQACTDDRKGKPVLG' A
#
# COMPACT_ATOMS: atom_id res chain seq x y z
N MET A 1 24.87 -41.40 4.51
CA MET A 1 25.53 -40.17 4.03
C MET A 1 25.04 -39.64 2.69
N ARG A 2 24.43 -40.44 1.79
CA ARG A 2 23.92 -39.91 0.50
C ARG A 2 22.71 -38.97 0.62
N TYR A 3 21.85 -39.19 1.61
CA TYR A 3 20.62 -38.40 1.80
C TYR A 3 20.73 -37.30 2.86
N THR A 4 21.81 -37.29 3.66
CA THR A 4 21.99 -36.32 4.75
C THR A 4 22.21 -34.90 4.23
N ALA A 5 22.92 -34.74 3.11
CA ALA A 5 23.09 -33.45 2.46
C ALA A 5 21.78 -32.93 1.82
N THR A 6 20.96 -33.83 1.28
CA THR A 6 19.67 -33.50 0.64
C THR A 6 18.62 -33.09 1.66
N ILE A 7 18.57 -33.75 2.83
CA ILE A 7 17.66 -33.40 3.93
C ILE A 7 18.03 -32.02 4.51
N LEU A 8 19.32 -31.72 4.64
CA LEU A 8 19.80 -30.42 5.14
C LEU A 8 19.45 -29.27 4.17
N ALA A 9 19.60 -29.48 2.86
CA ALA A 9 19.24 -28.47 1.85
C ALA A 9 17.73 -28.16 1.81
N LEU A 10 16.87 -29.15 2.09
CA LEU A 10 15.41 -28.96 2.10
C LEU A 10 14.93 -28.18 3.35
N SER A 11 15.67 -28.22 4.45
CA SER A 11 15.30 -27.51 5.70
C SER A 11 15.47 -25.99 5.64
N LEU A 12 16.21 -25.47 4.65
CA LEU A 12 16.55 -24.04 4.54
C LEU A 12 15.46 -23.20 3.83
N THR A 13 14.41 -23.81 3.29
CA THR A 13 13.36 -23.12 2.51
C THR A 13 12.21 -22.57 3.36
N ILE A 14 12.18 -22.83 4.67
CA ILE A 14 11.01 -22.57 5.52
C ILE A 14 10.96 -21.12 6.06
N ALA A 15 11.95 -20.28 5.77
CA ALA A 15 12.04 -18.92 6.30
C ALA A 15 11.56 -17.83 5.31
N ALA A 16 10.45 -18.03 4.62
CA ALA A 16 9.82 -16.98 3.82
C ALA A 16 8.87 -16.13 4.68
N CYS A 17 9.35 -14.99 5.20
CA CYS A 17 8.48 -14.00 5.84
C CYS A 17 7.77 -13.20 4.74
N ALA A 18 6.44 -13.28 4.67
CA ALA A 18 5.67 -12.37 3.82
C ALA A 18 5.78 -10.94 4.36
N GLN A 19 6.08 -9.97 3.49
CA GLN A 19 6.02 -8.55 3.85
C GLN A 19 4.56 -8.12 3.98
N ASP A 20 4.25 -7.37 5.04
CA ASP A 20 2.94 -6.75 5.21
C ASP A 20 2.80 -5.55 4.26
N ILE A 21 1.57 -5.26 3.82
CA ILE A 21 1.23 -4.10 2.99
C ILE A 21 1.15 -2.80 3.82
N ALA A 22 1.03 -2.93 5.14
CA ALA A 22 0.98 -1.79 6.05
C ALA A 22 2.20 -0.88 5.89
N GLY A 23 1.98 0.43 5.83
CA GLY A 23 3.05 1.41 5.65
C GLY A 23 2.66 2.61 4.79
N ARG A 24 3.65 3.47 4.51
CA ARG A 24 3.48 4.66 3.68
C ARG A 24 4.01 4.41 2.28
N TRP A 25 3.20 4.76 1.29
CA TRP A 25 3.44 4.49 -0.12
C TRP A 25 3.29 5.76 -0.94
N ILE A 26 4.17 5.97 -1.91
CA ILE A 26 4.02 7.07 -2.87
C ILE A 26 3.39 6.51 -4.14
N THR A 27 2.22 7.05 -4.48
CA THR A 27 1.56 6.77 -5.75
C THR A 27 2.20 7.60 -6.86
N VAL A 28 2.42 6.97 -8.01
CA VAL A 28 3.02 7.60 -9.20
C VAL A 28 1.98 7.60 -10.31
N ASP A 29 1.92 8.68 -11.08
CA ASP A 29 1.05 8.75 -12.27
C ASP A 29 1.65 7.95 -13.41
N ASP A 30 0.93 6.94 -13.91
CA ASP A 30 1.43 6.05 -14.97
C ASP A 30 1.68 6.77 -16.29
N ASN A 31 1.02 7.90 -16.55
CA ASN A 31 1.19 8.66 -17.80
C ASN A 31 2.35 9.64 -17.70
N THR A 32 2.54 10.28 -16.55
CA THR A 32 3.53 11.37 -16.41
C THR A 32 4.76 11.02 -15.57
N GLY A 33 4.76 9.87 -14.88
CA GLY A 33 5.82 9.47 -13.94
C GLY A 33 5.95 10.35 -12.70
N LYS A 34 4.98 11.25 -12.45
CA LYS A 34 5.04 12.22 -11.35
C LYS A 34 4.43 11.62 -10.10
N GLN A 35 5.00 11.93 -8.94
CA GLN A 35 4.42 11.58 -7.65
C GLN A 35 3.05 12.27 -7.48
N ARG A 36 2.03 11.51 -7.10
CA ARG A 36 0.65 11.99 -6.93
C ARG A 36 0.33 12.27 -5.48
N SER A 37 0.43 11.24 -4.65
CA SER A 37 0.06 11.30 -3.24
C SER A 37 0.80 10.26 -2.39
N MET A 38 0.99 10.56 -1.11
CA MET A 38 1.40 9.60 -0.11
C MET A 38 0.16 8.96 0.52
N VAL A 39 0.05 7.64 0.41
CA VAL A 39 -1.02 6.85 1.01
C VAL A 39 -0.46 6.05 2.17
N GLU A 40 -1.08 6.16 3.34
CA GLU A 40 -0.81 5.28 4.47
C GLU A 40 -1.80 4.12 4.46
N ILE A 41 -1.27 2.90 4.43
CA ILE A 41 -2.05 1.66 4.50
C ILE A 41 -1.95 1.12 5.92
N THR A 42 -3.10 0.86 6.53
CA THR A 42 -3.21 0.18 7.84
C THR A 42 -3.98 -1.12 7.66
N VAL A 43 -3.52 -2.20 8.31
CA VAL A 43 -4.21 -3.49 8.33
C VAL A 43 -4.80 -3.72 9.71
N LYS A 44 -6.13 -3.88 9.80
CA LYS A 44 -6.83 -4.20 11.04
C LYS A 44 -7.79 -5.36 10.80
N ASN A 45 -7.67 -6.42 11.61
CA ASN A 45 -8.49 -7.63 11.49
C ASN A 45 -8.50 -8.23 10.07
N GLY A 46 -7.35 -8.20 9.37
CA GLY A 46 -7.23 -8.68 7.99
C GLY A 46 -7.78 -7.74 6.92
N VAL A 47 -8.30 -6.57 7.28
CA VAL A 47 -8.79 -5.55 6.34
C VAL A 47 -7.73 -4.47 6.17
N ALA A 48 -7.27 -4.27 4.94
CA ALA A 48 -6.40 -3.15 4.58
C ALA A 48 -7.23 -1.91 4.26
N SER A 49 -6.91 -0.78 4.89
CA SER A 49 -7.52 0.53 4.64
C SER A 49 -6.44 1.54 4.27
N GLY A 50 -6.68 2.36 3.25
CA GLY A 50 -5.76 3.38 2.76
C GLY A 50 -6.26 4.79 3.03
N HIS A 51 -5.37 5.65 3.53
CA HIS A 51 -5.63 7.07 3.79
C HIS A 51 -4.63 7.94 3.04
N ILE A 52 -5.12 8.99 2.36
CA ILE A 52 -4.23 9.94 1.68
C ILE A 52 -3.71 10.91 2.75
N ARG A 53 -2.41 10.83 3.03
CA ARG A 53 -1.73 11.68 4.02
C ARG A 53 -1.13 12.95 3.41
N GLU A 54 -0.77 12.89 2.14
CA GLU A 54 -0.19 14.03 1.43
C GLU A 54 -0.54 13.99 -0.06
N ILE A 55 -0.78 15.16 -0.65
CA ILE A 55 -0.92 15.36 -2.10
C ILE A 55 0.26 16.23 -2.54
N PHE A 56 1.08 15.70 -3.45
CA PHE A 56 2.29 16.40 -3.89
C PHE A 56 1.96 17.60 -4.81
N ASP A 57 0.88 17.50 -5.58
CA ASP A 57 0.38 18.60 -6.41
C ASP A 57 -0.52 19.53 -5.58
N LYS A 58 0.04 20.66 -5.13
CA LYS A 58 -0.65 21.66 -4.32
C LYS A 58 -1.92 22.22 -4.99
N SER A 59 -2.00 22.24 -6.32
CA SER A 59 -3.21 22.67 -7.03
C SER A 59 -4.40 21.71 -6.84
N LYS A 60 -4.12 20.50 -6.36
CA LYS A 60 -5.11 19.45 -6.11
C LYS A 60 -5.40 19.27 -4.61
N GLU A 61 -4.77 20.05 -3.74
CA GLU A 61 -5.16 20.12 -2.33
C GLU A 61 -6.61 20.62 -2.20
N GLY A 62 -7.34 20.09 -1.22
CA GLY A 62 -8.74 20.45 -0.99
C GLY A 62 -9.76 19.85 -1.96
N LYS A 63 -9.33 19.00 -2.91
CA LYS A 63 -10.28 18.27 -3.76
C LYS A 63 -11.17 17.35 -2.92
N THR A 64 -12.43 17.27 -3.33
CA THR A 64 -13.43 16.39 -2.71
C THR A 64 -13.68 15.16 -3.58
N CYS A 65 -14.07 14.04 -2.96
CA CYS A 65 -14.38 12.83 -3.72
C CYS A 65 -15.74 12.96 -4.40
N GLN A 66 -15.75 13.28 -5.70
CA GLN A 66 -16.99 13.33 -6.48
C GLN A 66 -17.38 11.96 -7.06
N ALA A 67 -16.39 11.08 -7.28
CA ALA A 67 -16.59 9.74 -7.81
C ALA A 67 -17.06 8.72 -6.75
N CYS A 68 -16.95 9.05 -5.46
CA CYS A 68 -17.44 8.19 -4.38
C CYS A 68 -18.97 8.09 -4.43
N THR A 69 -19.49 6.87 -4.28
CA THR A 69 -20.95 6.57 -4.23
C THR A 69 -21.47 6.41 -2.80
N ASP A 70 -20.57 6.43 -1.82
CA ASP A 70 -20.83 6.24 -0.40
C ASP A 70 -20.77 7.59 0.36
N ASP A 71 -20.69 7.50 1.69
CA ASP A 71 -20.65 8.64 2.60
C ASP A 71 -19.41 9.54 2.42
N ARG A 72 -18.41 9.12 1.62
CA ARG A 72 -17.23 9.93 1.29
C ARG A 72 -17.51 10.93 0.17
N LYS A 73 -18.67 10.83 -0.50
CA LYS A 73 -19.03 11.77 -1.56
C LYS A 73 -19.05 13.21 -1.02
N GLY A 74 -18.34 14.09 -1.71
CA GLY A 74 -18.22 15.50 -1.32
C GLY A 74 -17.31 15.78 -0.11
N LYS A 75 -16.76 14.76 0.54
CA LYS A 75 -15.73 14.93 1.58
C LYS A 75 -14.35 15.15 0.95
N PRO A 76 -13.42 15.85 1.62
CA PRO A 76 -12.04 15.99 1.17
C PRO A 76 -11.40 14.62 0.92
N VAL A 77 -10.58 14.52 -0.13
CA VAL A 77 -9.81 13.29 -0.42
C VAL A 77 -8.59 13.14 0.49
N LEU A 78 -8.10 14.25 1.05
CA LEU A 78 -7.03 14.26 2.03
C LEU A 78 -7.61 13.87 3.40
N GLY A 79 -7.11 12.78 4.01
CA GLY A 79 -7.63 12.26 5.27
C GLY A 79 -7.59 10.74 5.40
#